data_AF-A0A965LS06-F1
#
_entry.id   AF-A0A965LS06-F1
#
_cell.length_a   1.000
_cell.length_b   1.000
_cell.length_c   1.000
_cell.angle_alpha   90.00
_cell.angle_beta   90.00
_cell.angle_gamma   90.00
#
_symmetry.space_group_name_H-M   'P 1'
#
loop_
_entity.id
_entity.type
_entity.pdbx_description
1 polymer ?
#
loop_
_entity_poly.entity_id
_entity_poly.type
_entity_poly.pdbx_seq_one_letter_code
_entity_poly.pdbx_strand_id
1 'polypeptide(L)'
;MNAPRKALQDALALLCATFRVEVDAWQVRAYERALDGVEDRWLLAAADRLIEQAAAGRKFYGLPTAPQLKGAIAEVVDEARQRAAALLLASCEHPSHFEYDEQDRVRRCACYRQAMKAMDAVAAPLALLPSYAEVTRDI
;
A
#
# COMPACT_ATOMS: atom_id res chain seq x y z
N MET A 1 -0.76 -26.43 -2.62
CA MET A 1 -1.62 -25.55 -3.44
C MET A 1 -2.04 -24.40 -2.55
N ASN A 2 -1.56 -23.18 -2.81
CA ASN A 2 -2.06 -22.00 -2.13
C ASN A 2 -3.53 -21.83 -2.53
N ALA A 3 -4.41 -21.61 -1.55
CA ALA A 3 -5.81 -21.30 -1.81
C ALA A 3 -5.88 -20.10 -2.78
N PRO A 4 -6.85 -20.08 -3.73
CA PRO A 4 -7.04 -18.91 -4.57
C PRO A 4 -7.19 -17.68 -3.69
N ARG A 5 -6.42 -16.62 -4.00
CA ARG A 5 -6.43 -15.37 -3.23
C ARG A 5 -7.77 -14.69 -3.42
N LYS A 6 -8.72 -15.05 -2.55
CA LYS A 6 -10.09 -14.55 -2.58
C LYS A 6 -10.12 -13.02 -2.67
N ALA A 7 -9.24 -12.32 -1.94
CA ALA A 7 -9.15 -10.87 -2.00
C ALA A 7 -8.75 -10.31 -3.37
N LEU A 8 -7.91 -11.00 -4.14
CA LEU A 8 -7.59 -10.58 -5.50
C LEU A 8 -8.79 -10.75 -6.43
N GLN A 9 -9.51 -11.87 -6.28
CA GLN A 9 -10.72 -12.13 -7.05
C GLN A 9 -11.81 -11.10 -6.74
N ASP A 10 -12.02 -10.80 -5.46
CA ASP A 10 -12.97 -9.79 -5.00
C ASP A 10 -12.58 -8.39 -5.51
N ALA A 11 -11.30 -8.03 -5.45
CA ALA A 11 -10.77 -6.77 -6.00
C ALA A 11 -10.99 -6.66 -7.51
N LEU A 12 -10.69 -7.71 -8.27
CA LEU A 12 -10.93 -7.73 -9.71
C LEU A 12 -12.42 -7.68 -10.04
N ALA A 13 -13.27 -8.37 -9.28
CA ALA A 13 -14.72 -8.31 -9.46
C ALA A 13 -15.26 -6.88 -9.26
N LEU A 14 -14.78 -6.17 -8.23
CA LEU A 14 -15.12 -4.76 -7.97
C LEU A 14 -14.69 -3.85 -9.14
N LEU A 15 -13.46 -4.00 -9.61
CA LEU A 15 -12.95 -3.22 -10.73
C LEU A 15 -13.73 -3.53 -12.02
N CYS A 16 -13.96 -4.80 -12.34
CA CYS A 16 -14.78 -5.22 -13.49
C CYS A 16 -16.19 -4.61 -13.45
N ALA A 17 -16.84 -4.62 -12.28
CA ALA A 17 -18.15 -4.02 -12.10
C ALA A 17 -18.14 -2.50 -12.35
N THR A 18 -17.16 -1.78 -11.79
CA THR A 18 -17.02 -0.32 -11.95
C THR A 18 -16.70 0.08 -13.38
N PHE A 19 -15.73 -0.60 -14.01
CA PHE A 19 -15.26 -0.25 -15.36
C PHE A 19 -16.09 -0.90 -16.47
N ARG A 20 -17.06 -1.77 -16.12
CA ARG A 20 -17.94 -2.50 -17.04
C ARG A 20 -17.17 -3.30 -18.08
N VAL A 21 -16.17 -4.03 -17.61
CA VAL A 21 -15.25 -4.84 -18.41
C VAL A 21 -15.11 -6.22 -17.79
N GLU A 22 -14.83 -7.22 -18.61
CA GLU A 22 -14.51 -8.56 -18.14
C GLU A 22 -12.99 -8.76 -18.09
N VAL A 23 -12.56 -9.69 -17.25
CA VAL A 23 -11.16 -10.09 -17.12
C VAL A 23 -11.03 -11.53 -17.58
N ASP A 24 -10.11 -11.78 -18.52
CA ASP A 24 -9.83 -13.12 -19.02
C ASP A 24 -8.84 -13.89 -18.11
N ALA A 25 -8.73 -15.20 -18.34
CA ALA A 25 -7.89 -16.08 -17.54
C ALA A 25 -6.38 -15.78 -17.64
N TRP A 26 -5.92 -15.11 -18.71
CA TRP A 26 -4.53 -14.67 -18.84
C TRP A 26 -4.28 -13.40 -18.04
N GLN A 27 -5.21 -12.45 -18.07
CA GLN A 27 -5.16 -11.23 -17.27
C GLN A 27 -5.16 -11.57 -15.78
N VAL A 28 -6.05 -12.46 -15.30
CA VAL A 28 -6.05 -12.91 -13.90
C VAL A 28 -4.66 -13.43 -13.48
N ARG A 29 -4.03 -14.28 -14.30
CA ARG A 29 -2.68 -14.78 -14.02
C ARG A 29 -1.62 -13.69 -14.04
N ALA A 30 -1.78 -12.64 -14.84
CA ALA A 30 -0.89 -11.50 -14.82
C ALA A 30 -0.99 -10.72 -13.50
N TYR A 31 -2.20 -10.51 -12.97
CA TYR A 31 -2.39 -9.92 -11.63
C TYR A 31 -1.80 -10.80 -10.53
N GLU A 32 -2.05 -12.11 -10.57
CA GLU A 32 -1.51 -13.05 -9.58
C GLU A 32 0.01 -12.99 -9.52
N ARG A 33 0.69 -12.97 -10.67
CA ARG A 33 2.16 -12.85 -10.72
C ARG A 33 2.65 -11.49 -10.23
N ALA A 34 2.00 -10.41 -10.62
CA ALA A 34 2.45 -9.06 -10.31
C ALA A 34 2.24 -8.69 -8.82
N LEU A 35 1.27 -9.33 -8.18
CA LEU A 35 0.82 -9.04 -6.82
C LEU A 35 1.13 -10.16 -5.85
N ASP A 36 1.96 -11.13 -6.25
CA ASP A 36 2.41 -12.20 -5.37
C ASP A 36 3.07 -11.62 -4.10
N GLY A 37 2.78 -12.21 -2.94
CA GLY A 37 3.28 -11.74 -1.65
C GLY A 37 2.62 -10.46 -1.07
N VAL A 38 1.77 -9.74 -1.82
CA VAL A 38 0.94 -8.65 -1.25
C VAL A 38 0.02 -9.23 -0.16
N GLU A 39 -0.35 -8.47 0.86
CA GLU A 39 -1.42 -8.90 1.78
C GLU A 39 -2.82 -8.59 1.26
N ASP A 40 -3.77 -9.47 1.55
CA ASP A 40 -5.16 -9.37 1.08
C ASP A 40 -5.85 -8.05 1.45
N ARG A 41 -5.59 -7.49 2.64
CA ARG A 41 -6.15 -6.19 3.04
C ARG A 41 -5.76 -5.03 2.13
N TRP A 42 -4.58 -5.09 1.50
CA TRP A 42 -4.10 -4.03 0.62
C TRP A 42 -4.68 -4.15 -0.78
N LEU A 43 -5.03 -5.35 -1.22
CA LEU A 43 -5.65 -5.58 -2.52
C LEU A 43 -7.01 -4.88 -2.63
N LEU A 44 -7.89 -5.11 -1.65
CA LEU A 44 -9.22 -4.51 -1.63
C LEU A 44 -9.15 -2.99 -1.49
N ALA A 45 -8.35 -2.49 -0.55
CA ALA A 45 -8.19 -1.06 -0.34
C ALA A 45 -7.62 -0.34 -1.58
N ALA A 46 -6.72 -0.98 -2.33
CA ALA A 46 -6.20 -0.44 -3.58
C ALA A 46 -7.22 -0.46 -4.72
N ALA A 47 -8.10 -1.47 -4.78
CA ALA A 47 -9.20 -1.49 -5.73
C ALA A 47 -10.19 -0.34 -5.46
N ASP A 48 -10.59 -0.16 -4.20
CA ASP A 48 -11.45 0.96 -3.77
C ASP A 48 -10.81 2.30 -4.13
N ARG A 49 -9.51 2.45 -3.88
CA ARG A 49 -8.74 3.65 -4.26
C ARG A 49 -8.80 3.96 -5.75
N LEU A 50 -8.67 2.95 -6.61
CA LEU A 50 -8.76 3.15 -8.07
C LEU A 50 -10.17 3.55 -8.49
N ILE A 51 -11.19 3.00 -7.83
CA ILE A 51 -12.60 3.37 -8.04
C ILE A 51 -12.83 4.84 -7.63
N GLU A 52 -12.31 5.27 -6.48
CA GLU A 52 -12.37 6.66 -6.02
C GLU A 52 -11.67 7.61 -7.01
N GLN A 53 -10.48 7.23 -7.50
CA GLN A 53 -9.76 8.02 -8.50
C GLN A 53 -10.54 8.15 -9.80
N ALA A 54 -11.19 7.07 -10.25
CA ALA A 54 -12.05 7.10 -11.43
C ALA A 54 -13.26 8.03 -11.21
N ALA A 55 -13.90 7.95 -10.04
CA ALA A 55 -14.99 8.84 -9.65
C ALA A 55 -14.55 10.32 -9.56
N ALA A 56 -13.31 10.58 -9.16
CA ALA A 56 -12.69 11.90 -9.15
C ALA A 56 -12.26 12.42 -10.54
N GLY A 57 -12.52 11.66 -11.62
CA GLY A 57 -12.24 12.07 -13.00
C GLY A 57 -10.89 11.62 -13.54
N ARG A 58 -10.13 10.78 -12.83
CA ARG A 58 -8.93 10.13 -13.37
C ARG A 58 -9.36 9.20 -14.51
N LYS A 59 -8.74 9.38 -15.69
CA LYS A 59 -9.06 8.58 -16.86
C LYS A 59 -8.34 7.23 -16.82
N PHE A 60 -9.09 6.17 -17.06
CA PHE A 60 -8.59 4.82 -17.28
C PHE A 60 -9.04 4.35 -18.65
N TYR A 61 -8.13 3.77 -19.44
CA TYR A 61 -8.43 3.19 -20.74
C TYR A 61 -8.70 1.70 -20.57
N GLY A 62 -9.86 1.37 -20.01
CA GLY A 62 -10.25 -0.01 -19.66
C GLY A 62 -10.04 -0.35 -18.19
N LEU A 63 -9.86 -1.64 -17.88
CA LEU A 63 -9.57 -2.11 -16.52
C LEU A 63 -8.19 -1.59 -16.06
N PRO A 64 -8.04 -1.07 -14.83
CA PRO A 64 -6.74 -0.68 -14.30
C PRO A 64 -5.77 -1.85 -14.31
N THR A 65 -4.61 -1.69 -14.95
CA THR A 65 -3.63 -2.76 -15.15
C THR A 65 -2.98 -3.23 -13.84
N ALA A 66 -2.36 -4.41 -13.85
CA ALA A 66 -1.66 -4.92 -12.66
C ALA A 66 -0.58 -3.95 -12.12
N PRO A 67 0.22 -3.25 -12.94
CA PRO A 67 1.08 -2.17 -12.48
C PRO A 67 0.32 -1.00 -11.84
N GLN A 68 -0.84 -0.60 -12.37
CA GLN A 68 -1.66 0.46 -11.78
C GLN A 68 -2.22 0.04 -10.42
N LEU A 69 -2.67 -1.21 -10.28
CA LEU A 69 -3.11 -1.75 -8.99
C LEU A 69 -1.94 -1.85 -8.00
N LYS A 70 -0.75 -2.25 -8.43
CA LYS A 70 0.47 -2.22 -7.61
C LYS A 70 0.84 -0.81 -7.14
N GLY A 71 0.67 0.20 -8.00
CA GLY A 71 0.85 1.61 -7.65
C GLY A 71 -0.15 2.06 -6.59
N ALA A 72 -1.44 1.73 -6.77
CA ALA A 72 -2.48 2.04 -5.78
C ALA A 72 -2.23 1.36 -4.42
N ILE A 73 -1.72 0.13 -4.41
CA ILE A 73 -1.28 -0.54 -3.18
C ILE A 73 -0.19 0.27 -2.47
N ALA A 74 0.82 0.72 -3.20
CA ALA A 74 1.90 1.52 -2.63
C ALA A 74 1.38 2.85 -2.04
N GLU A 75 0.47 3.53 -2.73
CA GLU A 75 -0.18 4.75 -2.23
C GLU A 75 -0.95 4.49 -0.93
N VAL A 76 -1.82 3.47 -0.90
CA VAL A 76 -2.64 3.14 0.28
C VAL A 76 -1.76 2.76 1.48
N VAL A 77 -0.68 2.02 1.25
CA VAL A 77 0.24 1.65 2.32
C VAL A 77 1.01 2.87 2.82
N ASP A 78 1.46 3.76 1.95
CA ASP A 78 2.12 4.98 2.38
C ASP A 78 1.19 5.87 3.21
N GLU A 79 -0.07 6.03 2.81
CA GLU A 79 -1.08 6.73 3.61
C GLU A 79 -1.34 6.06 4.96
N ALA A 80 -1.34 4.72 5.01
CA ALA A 80 -1.46 3.98 6.27
C ALA A 80 -0.24 4.23 7.18
N ARG A 81 0.97 4.29 6.63
CA ARG A 81 2.20 4.64 7.38
C ARG A 81 2.12 6.06 7.93
N GLN A 82 1.73 7.02 7.09
CA GLN A 82 1.59 8.41 7.48
C GLN A 82 0.53 8.58 8.59
N ARG A 83 -0.61 7.89 8.49
CA ARG A 83 -1.65 7.90 9.54
C ARG A 83 -1.16 7.29 10.84
N ALA A 84 -0.44 6.16 10.79
CA ALA A 84 0.14 5.55 11.98
C ALA A 84 1.14 6.49 12.67
N ALA A 85 2.00 7.16 11.90
CA ALA A 85 2.94 8.14 12.43
C ALA A 85 2.21 9.35 13.05
N ALA A 86 1.22 9.90 12.34
CA ALA A 86 0.46 11.05 12.81
C ALA A 86 -0.25 10.77 14.14
N LEU A 87 -0.89 9.61 14.29
CA LEU A 87 -1.57 9.23 15.53
C LEU A 87 -0.61 9.11 16.72
N LEU A 88 0.58 8.54 16.50
CA LEU A 88 1.57 8.31 17.57
C LEU A 88 2.38 9.57 17.90
N LEU A 89 2.47 10.52 16.98
CA LEU A 89 3.19 11.78 17.16
C LEU A 89 2.28 12.95 17.55
N ALA A 90 0.95 12.81 17.46
CA ALA A 90 -0.01 13.89 17.72
C ALA A 90 0.13 14.51 19.12
N SER A 91 0.53 13.72 20.12
CA SER A 91 0.73 14.16 21.50
C SER A 91 2.20 14.17 21.93
N CYS A 92 3.14 14.10 20.97
CA CYS A 92 4.56 14.10 21.30
C CYS A 92 5.01 15.50 21.76
N GLU A 93 5.41 15.61 23.02
CA GLU A 93 5.88 16.87 23.61
C GLU A 93 7.31 17.26 23.19
N HIS A 94 8.04 16.36 22.52
CA HIS A 94 9.41 16.60 22.05
C HIS A 94 9.41 17.30 20.68
N PRO A 95 9.75 18.61 20.58
CA PRO A 95 9.58 19.40 19.36
C PRO A 95 10.39 18.93 18.16
N SER A 96 11.50 18.22 18.42
CA SER A 96 12.40 17.67 17.41
C SER A 96 12.40 16.14 17.38
N HIS A 97 11.56 15.50 18.20
CA HIS A 97 11.58 14.06 18.45
C HIS A 97 12.92 13.53 18.99
N PHE A 98 13.68 14.39 19.66
CA PHE A 98 14.89 14.04 20.37
C PHE A 98 14.75 14.31 21.88
N GLU A 99 15.43 13.49 22.66
CA GLU A 99 15.57 13.61 24.11
C GLU A 99 17.02 13.30 24.50
N TYR A 100 17.46 13.81 25.65
CA TYR A 100 18.75 13.44 26.26
C TYR A 100 18.52 12.24 27.19
N ASP A 101 19.41 11.26 27.15
CA ASP A 101 19.40 10.17 28.13
C ASP A 101 20.11 10.58 29.44
N GLU A 102 20.13 9.65 30.41
CA GLU A 102 20.79 9.86 31.72
C GLU A 102 22.31 10.10 31.62
N GLN A 103 22.89 9.89 30.44
CA GLN A 103 24.31 10.04 30.13
C GLN A 103 24.56 11.25 29.22
N ASP A 104 23.58 12.15 29.10
CA ASP A 104 23.59 13.37 28.30
C ASP A 104 23.80 13.12 26.79
N ARG A 105 23.39 11.95 26.30
CA ARG A 105 23.45 11.60 24.87
C ARG A 105 22.13 11.89 24.20
N VAL A 106 22.20 12.48 23.00
CA VAL A 106 21.03 12.74 22.16
C VAL A 106 20.51 11.42 21.57
N ARG A 107 19.23 11.12 21.81
CA ARG A 107 18.53 9.96 21.22
C ARG A 107 17.13 10.33 20.73
N ARG A 108 16.53 9.46 19.91
CA ARG A 108 15.13 9.62 19.49
C ARG A 108 14.18 9.36 20.66
N CYS A 109 13.18 10.23 20.82
CA CYS A 109 12.19 10.07 21.88
C CYS A 109 11.39 8.78 21.72
N ALA A 110 10.78 8.31 22.82
CA ALA A 110 10.00 7.08 22.83
C ALA A 110 8.84 7.09 21.81
N CYS A 111 8.12 8.21 21.71
CA CYS A 111 7.00 8.39 20.76
C CYS A 111 7.45 8.18 19.30
N TYR A 112 8.59 8.74 18.93
CA TYR A 112 9.15 8.59 17.58
C TYR A 112 9.58 7.16 17.29
N ARG A 113 10.23 6.49 18.24
CA ARG A 113 10.60 5.07 18.08
C ARG A 113 9.37 4.18 17.91
N GLN A 114 8.29 4.46 18.66
CA GLN A 114 7.01 3.77 18.50
C GLN A 114 6.37 4.04 17.14
N ALA A 115 6.39 5.30 16.67
CA ALA A 115 5.90 5.68 15.35
C ALA A 115 6.64 4.94 14.24
N MET A 116 7.98 4.91 14.28
CA MET A 116 8.78 4.17 13.30
C MET A 116 8.47 2.67 13.31
N LYS A 117 8.37 2.05 14.49
CA LYS A 117 7.99 0.63 14.61
C LYS A 117 6.61 0.35 14.02
N ALA A 118 5.64 1.24 14.23
CA ALA A 118 4.30 1.10 13.66
C ALA A 118 4.31 1.27 12.13
N MET A 119 5.06 2.24 11.60
CA MET A 119 5.25 2.41 10.16
C MET A 119 5.91 1.19 9.52
N ASP A 120 6.91 0.61 10.17
CA ASP A 120 7.60 -0.60 9.70
C ASP A 120 6.66 -1.81 9.74
N ALA A 121 5.82 -1.95 10.76
CA ALA A 121 4.82 -3.01 10.83
C ALA A 121 3.76 -2.91 9.72
N VAL A 122 3.43 -1.68 9.28
CA VAL A 122 2.54 -1.44 8.13
C VAL A 122 3.24 -1.79 6.81
N ALA A 123 4.54 -1.51 6.69
CA ALA A 123 5.33 -1.69 5.47
C ALA A 123 5.97 -3.09 5.31
N ALA A 124 6.13 -3.84 6.40
CA ALA A 124 6.71 -5.19 6.42
C ALA A 124 6.16 -6.14 5.34
N PRO A 125 4.87 -6.10 4.97
CA PRO A 125 4.34 -6.97 3.93
C PRO A 125 4.69 -6.54 2.50
N LEU A 126 5.10 -5.29 2.28
CA LEU A 126 5.55 -4.80 0.97
C LEU A 126 7.05 -4.95 0.76
N ALA A 127 7.84 -5.22 1.81
CA ALA A 127 9.30 -5.36 1.72
C ALA A 127 9.75 -6.53 0.83
N LEU A 128 8.83 -7.44 0.48
CA LEU A 128 9.06 -8.57 -0.43
C LEU A 128 8.76 -8.24 -1.90
N LEU A 129 8.20 -7.06 -2.20
CA LEU A 129 7.93 -6.65 -3.56
C LEU A 129 9.12 -5.85 -4.11
N PRO A 130 9.58 -6.14 -5.35
CA PRO A 130 10.58 -5.30 -6.00
C PRO A 130 10.07 -3.86 -6.02
N SER A 131 10.95 -2.96 -5.56
CA SER A 131 10.62 -1.56 -5.30
C SER A 131 10.05 -0.89 -6.54
N TYR A 132 9.14 0.08 -6.34
CA TYR A 132 8.54 0.89 -7.40
C TYR A 132 9.57 1.49 -8.38
N ALA A 133 10.82 1.71 -7.94
CA ALA A 133 11.93 2.21 -8.76
C ALA A 133 12.38 1.25 -9.88
N GLU A 134 12.05 -0.04 -9.80
CA GLU A 134 12.38 -1.01 -10.84
C GLU A 134 11.30 -1.09 -11.93
N VAL A 135 10.05 -0.72 -11.64
CA VAL A 135 8.94 -0.80 -12.59
C VAL A 135 8.91 0.39 -13.57
N THR A 136 9.52 1.51 -13.22
CA THR A 136 9.55 2.73 -14.06
C THR A 136 10.81 2.86 -14.92
N ARG A 137 11.75 1.91 -14.85
CA ARG A 137 12.97 1.91 -15.68
C ARG A 137 12.84 1.17 -17.01
N ASP A 138 11.75 0.42 -17.21
CA ASP A 138 11.49 -0.34 -18.43
C ASP A 138 10.27 0.19 -19.24
N ILE A 139 10.07 1.51 -19.25
CA ILE A 139 9.14 2.20 -20.17
C ILE A 139 9.92 3.18 -21.05
#